data_AF-A0A5F2BPC0-F1
#
_entry.id   AF-A0A5F2BPC0-F1
#
_cell.length_a   1.000
_cell.length_b   1.000
_cell.length_c   1.000
_cell.angle_alpha   90.00
_cell.angle_beta   90.00
_cell.angle_gamma   90.00
#
_symmetry.space_group_name_H-M   'P 1'
#
loop_
_entity.id
_entity.type
_entity.pdbx_description
1 polymer ?
#
loop_
_entity_poly.entity_id
_entity_poly.type
_entity_poly.pdbx_seq_one_letter_code
_entity_poly.pdbx_strand_id
1 'polypeptide(L)' 'IAIPESKKIHKLKSLSVAPLFANAIKRIHTNQSVSTLFD' A
#
# COMPACT_ATOMS: atom_id res chain seq x y z
N ILE A 1 4.50 -6.36 2.57
CA ILE A 1 5.91 -6.82 2.46
C ILE A 1 6.13 -7.83 3.56
N ALA A 2 6.56 -9.04 3.22
CA ALA A 2 6.83 -10.05 4.23
C ALA A 2 8.10 -9.66 4.99
N ILE A 3 7.97 -9.40 6.28
CA ILE A 3 9.13 -9.16 7.16
C ILE A 3 9.61 -10.53 7.65
N PRO A 4 10.86 -10.92 7.35
CA PRO A 4 11.41 -12.18 7.84
C PRO A 4 11.45 -12.17 9.36
N GLU A 5 11.19 -13.32 9.98
CA GLU A 5 10.98 -13.42 11.44
C GLU A 5 12.19 -12.93 12.24
N SER A 6 13.40 -13.20 11.75
CA SER A 6 14.66 -12.72 12.35
C SER A 6 14.79 -11.19 12.41
N LYS A 7 13.96 -10.44 11.66
CA LYS A 7 13.95 -8.98 11.62
C LYS A 7 12.70 -8.37 12.25
N LYS A 8 11.80 -9.18 12.82
CA LYS A 8 10.64 -8.69 13.58
C LYS A 8 11.13 -8.14 14.92
N ILE A 9 11.16 -6.81 15.04
CA ILE A 9 11.48 -6.11 16.29
C ILE A 9 10.23 -5.48 16.88
N HIS A 10 10.11 -5.44 18.21
CA HIS A 10 8.93 -4.90 18.90
C HIS A 10 8.65 -3.40 18.59
N LYS A 11 9.68 -2.64 18.18
CA LYS A 11 9.57 -1.22 17.81
C LYS A 11 9.10 -0.99 16.35
N LEU A 12 8.99 -2.05 15.55
CA LEU A 12 8.59 -1.92 14.14
C LEU A 12 7.06 -1.95 14.03
N LYS A 13 6.49 -0.87 13.49
CA LYS A 13 5.06 -0.77 13.19
C LYS A 13 4.84 -0.99 11.70
N SER A 14 4.10 -2.05 11.34
CA SER A 14 3.68 -2.29 9.97
C SER A 14 2.36 -1.58 9.70
N LEU A 15 2.33 -0.72 8.68
CA LEU A 15 1.11 -0.10 8.17
C LEU A 15 0.70 -0.77 6.87
N SER A 16 -0.60 -0.97 6.68
CA SER A 16 -1.11 -1.58 5.45
C SER A 16 -1.24 -0.54 4.34
N VAL A 17 -0.58 -0.80 3.22
CA VAL A 17 -0.73 -0.05 1.97
C VAL A 17 -1.74 -0.70 1.02
N ALA A 18 -2.39 -1.79 1.44
CA ALA A 18 -3.41 -2.49 0.64
C ALA A 18 -4.54 -1.57 0.12
N PRO A 19 -5.15 -0.66 0.90
CA PRO A 19 -6.21 0.21 0.38
C PRO A 19 -5.72 1.21 -0.68
N LEU A 20 -4.47 1.69 -0.57
CA LEU A 20 -3.86 2.56 -1.58
C LEU A 20 -3.75 1.83 -2.93
N PHE A 21 -3.22 0.61 -2.90
CA PHE A 21 -3.12 -0.21 -4.11
C PHE A 21 -4.47 -0.63 -4.68
N ALA A 22 -5.45 -0.97 -3.84
CA ALA A 22 -6.80 -1.30 -4.30
C ALA A 22 -7.43 -0.12 -5.06
N ASN A 23 -7.27 1.11 -4.54
CA ASN A 23 -7.74 2.31 -5.23
C ASN A 23 -6.97 2.60 -6.51
N ALA A 24 -5.65 2.41 -6.53
CA ALA A 24 -4.85 2.57 -7.74
C ALA A 24 -5.27 1.60 -8.85
N ILE A 25 -5.44 0.31 -8.52
CA ILE A 25 -5.90 -0.73 -9.46
C ILE A 25 -7.28 -0.37 -10.01
N LYS A 26 -8.21 0.02 -9.13
CA LYS A 26 -9.56 0.44 -9.54
C LYS A 26 -9.51 1.59 -10.54
N ARG A 27 -8.71 2.61 -10.27
CA ARG A 27 -8.59 3.81 -11.13
C ARG A 27 -7.94 3.52 -12.47
N ILE A 28 -6.89 2.70 -12.50
CA ILE A 28 -6.27 2.25 -13.75
C ILE A 28 -7.31 1.49 -14.60
N HIS A 29 -8.06 0.57 -13.98
CA HIS A 29 -9.10 -0.19 -14.66
C HIS A 29 -10.26 0.69 -15.18
N THR A 30 -10.61 1.76 -14.48
CA THR A 30 -11.65 2.72 -14.89
C THR A 30 -11.12 3.90 -15.71
N ASN A 31 -9.84 3.86 -16.12
CA ASN A 31 -9.16 4.94 -16.84
C ASN A 31 -9.22 6.31 -16.14
N GLN A 32 -9.31 6.29 -14.80
CA GLN A 32 -9.31 7.45 -13.92
C GLN A 32 -7.87 7.81 -13.51
N SER A 33 -7.63 9.10 -13.31
CA SER A 33 -6.32 9.59 -12.87
C SER A 33 -5.92 9.05 -11.49
N VAL A 34 -4.73 8.47 -11.41
CA VAL A 34 -4.11 8.02 -10.15
C VAL A 34 -3.40 9.16 -9.41
N SER A 35 -3.20 10.32 -10.03
CA SER A 35 -2.45 11.45 -9.46
C SER A 35 -3.03 11.90 -8.12
N THR A 36 -4.36 11.88 -7.99
CA THR A 36 -5.07 12.32 -6.77
C THR A 36 -5.04 11.29 -5.63
N LEU A 37 -4.21 10.24 -5.71
CA LEU A 37 -3.92 9.31 -4.60
C LEU A 37 -2.72 9.76 -3.76
N PHE A 38 -1.96 10.76 -4.23
CA PHE A 38 -0.69 11.19 -3.65
C PHE A 38 -0.63 12.70 -3.33
N ASP A 39 -1.73 13.43 -3.54
CA ASP A 39 -1.99 14.75 -2.94
C ASP A 39 -2.35 14.60 -1.44
#